data_AF-A0A2C6LMW4-F1
#
_entry.id   AF-A0A2C6LMW4-F1
#
_cell.length_a   1.000
_cell.length_b   1.000
_cell.length_c   1.000
_cell.angle_alpha   90.00
_cell.angle_beta   90.00
_cell.angle_gamma   90.00
#
_symmetry.space_group_name_H-M   'P 1'
#
loop_
_entity.id
_entity.type
_entity.pdbx_description
1 polymer ?
#
loop_
_entity_poly.entity_id
_entity_poly.type
_entity_poly.pdbx_seq_one_letter_code
_entity_poly.pdbx_strand_id
1 'polypeptide(L)'
;MITMDLESSKTSTAWVDARFFSLHVRSLVHECRVPWRVVALLAHVPSRIVQRLAGQGDRPIHRIRVIDAVRILHISIDDINAARERIVPAGSTRARLLALHKAGCDIAEIATMLDVTMSYAANLMSGEEQMCTEMTRLRSRAACEARGLLSTAESMASM
;
A
#
# COMPACT_ATOMS: atom_id res chain seq x y z
N MET A 1 30.78 19.68 13.44
CA MET A 1 29.49 20.35 13.18
C MET A 1 29.33 20.37 11.67
N ILE A 2 28.70 19.32 11.11
CA ILE A 2 28.57 19.16 9.66
C ILE A 2 27.25 19.81 9.30
N THR A 3 27.33 20.97 8.67
CA THR A 3 26.23 21.62 7.96
C THR A 3 25.81 20.71 6.81
N MET A 4 24.75 19.92 7.01
CA MET A 4 24.04 19.27 5.91
C MET A 4 23.30 20.36 5.15
N ASP A 5 23.80 20.69 3.97
CA ASP A 5 23.11 21.52 2.99
C ASP A 5 21.80 20.82 2.59
N LEU A 6 20.68 21.28 3.14
CA LEU A 6 19.32 20.86 2.76
C LEU A 6 18.85 21.54 1.44
N GLU A 7 19.73 22.27 0.76
CA GLU A 7 19.46 23.06 -0.45
C GLU A 7 19.74 22.28 -1.76
N SER A 8 19.39 20.99 -1.82
CA SER A 8 19.37 20.25 -3.10
C SER A 8 18.08 19.47 -3.28
N SER A 9 16.96 20.18 -3.12
CA SER A 9 15.61 19.75 -3.51
C SER A 9 15.42 19.77 -5.05
N LYS A 10 16.40 19.26 -5.79
CA LYS A 10 16.23 18.82 -7.18
C LYS A 10 16.42 17.32 -7.18
N THR A 11 15.31 16.58 -7.30
CA THR A 11 15.24 15.14 -7.63
C THR A 11 16.60 14.48 -7.75
N SER A 12 17.13 13.98 -6.63
CA SER A 12 18.38 13.26 -6.64
C SER A 12 18.22 12.06 -7.59
N THR A 13 18.86 12.14 -8.75
CA THR A 13 18.97 11.03 -9.72
C THR A 13 19.97 9.98 -9.24
N ALA A 14 20.43 10.07 -7.99
CA ALA A 14 21.33 9.11 -7.41
C ALA A 14 20.63 7.76 -7.20
N TRP A 15 21.40 6.71 -7.42
CA TRP A 15 20.95 5.33 -7.38
C TRP A 15 21.77 4.54 -6.37
N VAL A 16 21.11 3.80 -5.49
CA VAL A 16 21.72 2.95 -4.46
C VAL A 16 21.47 1.47 -4.72
N ASP A 17 22.29 0.61 -4.14
CA ASP A 17 22.09 -0.84 -4.22
C ASP A 17 20.78 -1.26 -3.52
N ALA A 18 20.00 -2.12 -4.18
CA ALA A 18 18.66 -2.52 -3.73
C ALA A 18 18.63 -3.70 -2.74
N ARG A 19 19.77 -4.35 -2.44
CA ARG A 19 19.83 -5.60 -1.63
C ARG A 19 19.23 -5.41 -0.24
N PHE A 20 19.66 -4.37 0.49
CA PHE A 20 19.16 -4.09 1.83
C PHE A 20 17.64 -3.81 1.82
N PHE A 21 17.19 -2.96 0.90
CA PHE A 21 15.77 -2.61 0.77
C PHE A 21 14.91 -3.80 0.36
N SER A 22 15.45 -4.73 -0.43
CA SER A 22 14.77 -5.98 -0.77
C SER A 22 14.57 -6.85 0.46
N LEU A 23 15.60 -6.98 1.31
CA LEU A 23 15.50 -7.72 2.55
C LEU A 23 14.47 -7.06 3.49
N HIS A 24 14.54 -5.74 3.67
CA HIS A 24 13.62 -4.98 4.51
C HIS A 24 12.16 -5.17 4.08
N VAL A 25 11.85 -4.95 2.80
CA VAL A 25 10.49 -5.13 2.25
C VAL A 25 10.00 -6.57 2.44
N ARG A 26 10.85 -7.57 2.24
CA ARG A 26 10.49 -8.98 2.44
C ARG A 26 10.22 -9.28 3.91
N SER A 27 11.01 -8.73 4.83
CA SER A 27 10.76 -8.80 6.28
C SER A 27 9.39 -8.24 6.62
N LEU A 28 9.08 -7.01 6.20
CA LEU A 28 7.79 -6.36 6.47
C LEU A 28 6.61 -7.17 5.94
N VAL A 29 6.70 -7.69 4.71
CA VAL A 29 5.64 -8.52 4.11
C VAL A 29 5.43 -9.80 4.91
N HIS A 30 6.51 -10.49 5.29
CA HIS A 30 6.45 -11.77 5.98
C HIS A 30 6.01 -11.62 7.45
N GLU A 31 6.67 -10.73 8.19
CA GLU A 31 6.43 -10.53 9.62
C GLU A 31 5.07 -9.89 9.90
N CYS A 32 4.68 -8.87 9.13
CA CYS A 32 3.39 -8.21 9.34
C CYS A 32 2.23 -8.88 8.62
N ARG A 33 2.49 -9.92 7.80
CA ARG A 33 1.49 -10.66 6.99
C ARG A 33 0.62 -9.74 6.14
N VAL A 34 1.23 -8.75 5.50
CA VAL A 34 0.55 -7.79 4.63
C VAL A 34 0.97 -7.97 3.17
N PRO A 35 0.08 -7.71 2.19
CA PRO A 35 0.47 -7.68 0.79
C PRO A 35 1.56 -6.63 0.53
N TRP A 36 2.53 -6.92 -0.33
CA TRP A 36 3.59 -5.98 -0.70
C TRP A 36 3.04 -4.65 -1.26
N ARG A 37 1.85 -4.65 -1.86
CA ARG A 37 1.16 -3.42 -2.31
C ARG A 37 0.78 -2.51 -1.15
N VAL A 38 0.42 -3.06 0.01
CA VAL A 38 0.17 -2.26 1.22
C VAL A 38 1.44 -1.56 1.67
N VAL A 39 2.59 -2.25 1.65
CA VAL A 39 3.90 -1.64 1.94
C VAL A 39 4.21 -0.52 0.94
N ALA A 40 3.93 -0.72 -0.35
CA ALA A 40 4.12 0.31 -1.37
C ALA A 40 3.27 1.56 -1.12
N LEU A 41 2.01 1.37 -0.75
CA LEU A 41 1.08 2.45 -0.43
C LEU A 41 1.51 3.24 0.81
N LEU A 42 1.93 2.54 1.88
CA LEU A 42 2.44 3.18 3.09
C LEU A 42 3.74 3.93 2.83
N ALA A 43 4.66 3.34 2.07
CA ALA A 43 5.93 3.97 1.71
C ALA A 43 5.76 5.13 0.69
N HIS A 44 4.59 5.27 0.07
CA HIS A 44 4.39 6.15 -1.09
C HIS A 44 5.43 5.90 -2.21
N VAL A 45 5.73 4.63 -2.46
CA VAL A 45 6.65 4.18 -3.51
C VAL A 45 5.85 3.46 -4.60
N PRO A 46 6.19 3.62 -5.88
CA PRO A 46 5.49 2.92 -6.95
C PRO A 46 5.46 1.41 -6.70
N SER A 47 4.26 0.83 -6.77
CA SER A 47 4.00 -0.59 -6.53
C SER A 47 4.93 -1.51 -7.33
N ARG A 48 5.24 -1.17 -8.59
CA ARG A 48 6.17 -1.96 -9.42
C ARG A 48 7.59 -2.07 -8.83
N ILE A 49 8.07 -1.04 -8.12
CA ILE A 49 9.38 -1.10 -7.44
C ILE A 49 9.31 -2.05 -6.25
N VAL A 50 8.30 -1.88 -5.40
CA VAL A 50 8.11 -2.72 -4.21
C VAL A 50 7.82 -4.17 -4.57
N GLN A 51 7.09 -4.43 -5.66
CA GLN A 51 6.89 -5.76 -6.24
C GLN A 51 8.22 -6.47 -6.49
N ARG A 52 9.18 -5.78 -7.12
CA ARG A 52 10.49 -6.36 -7.44
C ARG A 52 11.34 -6.56 -6.19
N LEU A 53 11.30 -5.63 -5.24
CA LEU A 53 11.97 -5.78 -3.95
C LEU A 53 11.43 -6.97 -3.14
N ALA A 54 10.11 -7.15 -3.14
CA ALA A 54 9.41 -8.29 -2.54
C ALA A 54 9.66 -9.62 -3.27
N GLY A 55 10.36 -9.63 -4.42
CA GLY A 55 10.63 -10.83 -5.20
C GLY A 55 9.44 -11.36 -6.00
N GLN A 56 8.41 -10.53 -6.21
CA GLN A 56 7.15 -10.90 -6.88
C GLN A 56 7.11 -10.48 -8.36
N GLY A 57 8.27 -10.29 -8.98
CA GLY A 57 8.38 -9.90 -10.39
C GLY A 57 9.48 -10.69 -11.10
N ASP A 58 9.43 -10.70 -12.43
CA ASP A 58 10.23 -11.60 -13.27
C ASP A 58 11.75 -11.38 -13.17
N ARG A 59 12.18 -10.19 -12.75
CA ARG A 59 13.60 -9.83 -12.67
C ARG A 59 13.94 -9.10 -11.38
N PRO A 60 14.99 -9.54 -10.65
CA PRO A 60 15.47 -8.83 -9.48
C PRO A 60 15.87 -7.40 -9.84
N ILE A 61 15.67 -6.48 -8.91
CA ILE A 61 16.13 -5.11 -9.03
C ILE A 61 17.44 -4.97 -8.28
N HIS A 62 18.45 -4.39 -8.93
CA HIS A 62 19.78 -4.21 -8.33
C HIS A 62 20.01 -2.80 -7.81
N ARG A 63 19.32 -1.81 -8.37
CA ARG A 63 19.42 -0.42 -7.94
C ARG A 63 18.05 0.25 -7.90
N ILE A 64 17.86 1.11 -6.90
CA ILE A 64 16.68 1.96 -6.77
C ILE A 64 17.12 3.42 -6.60
N ARG A 65 16.23 4.36 -6.90
CA ARG A 65 16.50 5.79 -6.68
C ARG A 65 16.62 6.05 -5.19
N VAL A 66 17.49 6.98 -4.81
CA VAL A 66 17.66 7.38 -3.40
C VAL A 66 16.34 7.83 -2.77
N ILE A 67 15.48 8.52 -3.50
CA ILE A 67 14.18 8.95 -2.98
C ILE A 67 13.27 7.78 -2.60
N ASP A 68 13.25 6.70 -3.40
CA ASP A 68 12.47 5.50 -3.11
C ASP A 68 13.09 4.72 -1.94
N ALA A 69 14.42 4.66 -1.90
CA ALA A 69 15.18 4.05 -0.81
C ALA A 69 14.86 4.70 0.55
N VAL A 70 14.92 6.03 0.63
CA VAL A 70 14.60 6.79 1.85
C VAL A 70 13.16 6.52 2.30
N ARG A 71 12.21 6.55 1.36
CA ARG A 71 10.80 6.25 1.65
C ARG A 71 10.59 4.84 2.19
N ILE A 72 11.27 3.85 1.64
CA ILE A 72 11.20 2.46 2.11
C ILE A 72 11.81 2.31 3.52
N LEU A 73 12.91 3.02 3.81
CA LEU A 73 13.55 2.98 5.13
C LEU A 73 12.68 3.57 6.24
N HIS A 74 11.86 4.57 5.90
CA HIS A 74 10.96 5.20 6.87
C HIS A 74 9.75 4.34 7.23
N ILE A 75 9.50 3.22 6.55
CA ILE A 75 8.43 2.30 6.94
C ILE A 75 8.95 1.25 7.90
N SER A 76 8.32 1.20 9.06
CA SER A 76 8.57 0.26 10.14
C SER A 76 7.38 -0.70 10.34
N ILE A 77 7.58 -1.69 11.20
CA ILE A 77 6.51 -2.57 11.70
C ILE A 77 5.47 -1.74 12.48
N ASP A 78 5.91 -0.72 13.22
CA ASP A 78 5.03 0.14 14.01
C ASP A 78 4.09 0.97 13.13
N ASP A 79 4.55 1.45 11.97
CA ASP A 79 3.68 2.14 11.01
C ASP A 79 2.57 1.23 10.47
N ILE A 80 2.92 -0.04 10.24
CA ILE A 80 1.96 -1.06 9.78
C ILE A 80 0.95 -1.37 10.89
N ASN A 81 1.41 -1.50 12.13
CA ASN A 81 0.53 -1.71 13.28
C ASN A 81 -0.37 -0.51 13.56
N ALA A 82 0.17 0.71 13.47
CA ALA A 82 -0.61 1.94 13.57
C ALA A 82 -1.72 2.00 12.52
N ALA A 83 -1.47 1.51 11.29
CA ALA A 83 -2.52 1.42 10.26
C ALA A 83 -3.61 0.39 10.61
N ARG A 84 -3.32 -0.65 11.41
CA ARG A 84 -4.34 -1.60 11.90
C ARG A 84 -5.25 -0.98 12.94
N GLU A 85 -4.75 -0.02 13.70
CA GLU A 85 -5.47 0.62 14.81
C GLU A 85 -6.19 1.91 14.39
N ARG A 86 -5.63 2.65 13.43
CA ARG A 86 -6.17 3.93 12.98
C ARG A 86 -7.51 3.75 12.28
N ILE A 87 -8.55 4.40 12.80
CA ILE A 87 -9.90 4.40 12.25
C ILE A 87 -10.08 5.55 11.25
N VAL A 88 -10.63 5.25 10.08
CA VAL A 88 -10.85 6.19 8.97
C VAL A 88 -12.22 6.00 8.32
N PRO A 89 -12.76 7.02 7.63
CA PRO A 89 -14.04 6.88 6.92
C PRO A 89 -14.03 5.78 5.85
N ALA A 90 -15.07 4.95 5.82
CA ALA A 90 -15.18 3.80 4.92
C ALA A 90 -15.63 4.16 3.50
N GLY A 91 -16.04 5.40 3.21
CA GLY A 91 -16.63 5.78 1.91
C GLY A 91 -15.78 5.40 0.70
N SER A 92 -14.47 5.69 0.74
CA SER A 92 -13.55 5.30 -0.35
C SER A 92 -13.31 3.79 -0.42
N THR A 93 -13.31 3.11 0.73
CA THR A 93 -13.20 1.65 0.83
C THR A 93 -14.41 1.01 0.19
N ARG A 94 -15.63 1.43 0.56
CA ARG A 94 -16.89 0.97 -0.03
C ARG A 94 -16.92 1.10 -1.54
N ALA A 95 -16.54 2.27 -2.08
CA ALA A 95 -16.48 2.47 -3.54
C ALA A 95 -15.56 1.44 -4.22
N ARG A 96 -14.42 1.11 -3.61
CA ARG A 96 -13.51 0.07 -4.08
C ARG A 96 -14.08 -1.34 -3.96
N LEU A 97 -14.79 -1.67 -2.87
CA LEU A 97 -15.44 -2.98 -2.73
C LEU A 97 -16.54 -3.18 -3.77
N LEU A 98 -17.33 -2.14 -4.05
CA LEU A 98 -18.34 -2.17 -5.13
C LEU A 98 -17.70 -2.34 -6.51
N ALA A 99 -16.55 -1.71 -6.76
CA ALA A 99 -15.80 -1.90 -7.99
C ALA A 99 -15.25 -3.34 -8.14
N LEU A 100 -14.72 -3.92 -7.05
CA LEU A 100 -14.29 -5.31 -7.00
C LEU A 100 -15.46 -6.26 -7.28
N HIS A 101 -16.61 -5.99 -6.68
CA HIS A 101 -17.81 -6.80 -6.89
C HIS A 101 -18.31 -6.73 -8.33
N LYS A 102 -18.35 -5.53 -8.94
CA LYS A 102 -18.64 -5.36 -10.37
C LYS A 102 -17.65 -6.07 -11.28
N ALA A 103 -16.40 -6.22 -10.85
CA ALA A 103 -15.37 -6.98 -11.56
C ALA A 103 -15.50 -8.51 -11.37
N GLY A 104 -16.57 -8.97 -10.71
CA GLY A 104 -16.88 -10.39 -10.53
C GLY A 104 -16.36 -10.99 -9.23
N CYS A 105 -15.81 -10.20 -8.30
CA CYS A 105 -15.38 -10.72 -7.01
C CYS A 105 -16.58 -10.96 -6.08
N ASP A 106 -16.70 -12.15 -5.52
CA ASP A 106 -17.71 -12.40 -4.50
C ASP A 106 -17.31 -11.83 -3.12
N ILE A 107 -18.24 -11.86 -2.16
CA ILE A 107 -18.00 -11.33 -0.81
C ILE A 107 -16.90 -12.11 -0.07
N ALA A 108 -16.77 -13.41 -0.30
CA ALA A 108 -15.76 -14.25 0.36
C ALA A 108 -14.34 -13.93 -0.13
N GLU A 109 -14.19 -13.72 -1.44
CA GLU A 109 -12.95 -13.25 -2.04
C GLU A 109 -12.58 -11.86 -1.53
N ILE A 110 -13.54 -10.93 -1.48
CA ILE A 110 -13.32 -9.58 -0.96
C ILE A 110 -12.88 -9.62 0.51
N ALA A 111 -13.57 -10.40 1.34
CA ALA A 111 -13.23 -10.57 2.75
C ALA A 111 -11.80 -11.10 2.93
N THR A 112 -11.40 -12.08 2.11
CA THR A 112 -10.05 -12.64 2.11
C THR A 112 -8.99 -11.60 1.72
N MET A 113 -9.26 -10.78 0.69
CA MET A 113 -8.34 -9.70 0.29
C MET A 113 -8.15 -8.64 1.38
N LEU A 114 -9.25 -8.31 2.07
CA LEU A 114 -9.27 -7.36 3.18
C LEU A 114 -8.76 -7.95 4.49
N ASP A 115 -8.66 -9.28 4.62
CA ASP A 115 -8.32 -9.98 5.86
C ASP A 115 -9.30 -9.64 7.00
N VAL A 116 -10.58 -9.74 6.69
CA VAL A 116 -11.72 -9.47 7.57
C VAL A 116 -12.78 -10.57 7.44
N THR A 117 -13.79 -10.55 8.31
CA THR A 117 -14.91 -11.49 8.19
C THR A 117 -15.82 -11.14 7.01
N MET A 118 -16.52 -12.14 6.46
CA MET A 118 -17.50 -11.94 5.39
C MET A 118 -18.61 -10.97 5.79
N SER A 119 -19.08 -11.05 7.04
CA SER A 119 -20.10 -10.14 7.57
C SER A 119 -19.61 -8.69 7.59
N TYR A 120 -18.38 -8.46 8.03
CA TYR A 120 -17.80 -7.10 8.05
C TYR A 120 -17.63 -6.54 6.63
N ALA A 121 -17.16 -7.37 5.69
CA ALA A 121 -17.07 -6.97 4.29
C ALA A 121 -18.45 -6.63 3.69
N ALA A 122 -19.48 -7.42 4.00
CA ALA A 122 -20.84 -7.17 3.56
C ALA A 122 -21.40 -5.85 4.14
N ASN A 123 -21.19 -5.59 5.43
CA ASN A 123 -21.63 -4.36 6.11
C ASN A 123 -20.93 -3.11 5.54
N LEU A 124 -19.63 -3.21 5.20
CA LEU A 124 -18.91 -2.13 4.51
C LEU A 124 -19.48 -1.87 3.10
N MET A 125 -19.88 -2.91 2.39
CA MET A 125 -20.48 -2.78 1.05
C MET A 125 -21.90 -2.20 1.10
N SER A 126 -22.74 -2.65 2.05
CA SER A 126 -24.10 -2.13 2.25
C SER A 126 -24.09 -0.70 2.78
N GLY A 127 -22.99 -0.29 3.43
CA GLY A 127 -22.86 1.01 4.08
C GLY A 127 -23.44 1.05 5.49
N GLU A 128 -23.72 -0.11 6.09
CA GLU A 128 -24.00 -0.19 7.52
C GLU A 128 -22.77 0.20 8.34
N GLU A 129 -21.59 -0.22 7.88
CA GLU A 129 -20.32 0.18 8.48
C GLU A 129 -19.78 1.45 7.81
N GLN A 130 -19.69 2.52 8.59
CA GLN A 130 -19.28 3.85 8.11
C GLN A 130 -17.79 4.13 8.37
N MET A 131 -17.16 3.36 9.26
CA MET A 131 -15.77 3.52 9.65
C MET A 131 -15.01 2.20 9.48
N CYS A 132 -13.76 2.27 9.07
CA CYS A 132 -12.92 1.08 8.92
C CYS A 132 -11.49 1.38 9.36
N THR A 133 -10.70 0.35 9.61
CA THR A 133 -9.28 0.55 9.86
C THR A 133 -8.57 1.02 8.60
N GLU A 134 -7.52 1.81 8.75
CA GLU A 134 -6.70 2.22 7.62
C GLU A 134 -6.10 1.02 6.89
N MET A 135 -5.74 -0.05 7.59
CA MET A 135 -5.32 -1.32 6.99
C MET A 135 -6.37 -1.88 6.04
N THR A 136 -7.66 -1.87 6.43
CA THR A 136 -8.76 -2.30 5.56
C THR A 136 -8.84 -1.43 4.31
N ARG A 137 -8.72 -0.11 4.48
CA ARG A 137 -8.66 0.86 3.37
C ARG A 137 -7.49 0.57 2.43
N LEU A 138 -6.30 0.34 2.95
CA LEU A 138 -5.09 0.04 2.17
C LEU A 138 -5.20 -1.30 1.44
N ARG A 139 -5.70 -2.34 2.09
CA ARG A 139 -5.95 -3.65 1.47
C ARG A 139 -6.97 -3.55 0.34
N SER A 140 -8.05 -2.77 0.50
CA SER A 140 -9.01 -2.53 -0.60
C SER A 140 -8.37 -1.83 -1.81
N ARG A 141 -7.47 -0.86 -1.58
CA ARG A 141 -6.71 -0.18 -2.64
C ARG A 141 -5.73 -1.14 -3.32
N ALA A 142 -4.99 -1.93 -2.53
CA ALA A 142 -4.09 -2.95 -3.03
C ALA A 142 -4.81 -4.02 -3.88
N ALA A 143 -6.01 -4.43 -3.47
CA ALA A 143 -6.84 -5.39 -4.20
C ALA A 143 -7.33 -4.84 -5.55
N CYS A 144 -7.76 -3.58 -5.58
CA CYS A 144 -8.13 -2.90 -6.82
C CYS A 144 -6.93 -2.77 -7.77
N GLU A 145 -5.77 -2.36 -7.24
CA GLU A 145 -4.54 -2.26 -8.02
C GLU A 145 -4.11 -3.61 -8.62
N ALA A 146 -4.21 -4.69 -7.84
CA ALA A 146 -3.87 -6.03 -8.32
C ALA A 146 -4.73 -6.50 -9.50
N ARG A 147 -5.95 -5.95 -9.64
CA ARG A 147 -6.89 -6.26 -10.72
C ARG A 147 -6.95 -5.18 -11.81
N GLY A 148 -6.10 -4.15 -11.75
CA GLY A 148 -6.11 -3.06 -12.72
C GLY A 148 -7.36 -2.16 -12.65
N LEU A 149 -8.09 -2.18 -11.52
CA LEU A 149 -9.35 -1.44 -11.33
C LEU A 149 -9.14 0.01 -10.87
N LEU A 150 -7.90 0.50 -10.86
CA LEU A 150 -7.62 1.89 -10.51
C LEU A 150 -8.03 2.81 -11.66
N SER A 151 -9.29 3.25 -11.64
CA SER A 151 -9.71 4.48 -12.32
C SER A 151 -9.19 5.67 -11.51
N THR A 152 -8.42 6.53 -12.17
CA THR A 152 -7.92 7.81 -11.64
C THR A 152 -9.08 8.62 -11.06
N ALA A 153 -9.18 8.68 -9.74
CA ALA A 153 -10.07 9.60 -9.03
C ALA A 153 -9.45 9.96 -7.66
N GLU A 154 -8.16 10.31 -7.67
CA GLU A 154 -7.53 11.15 -6.63
C GLU A 154 -6.91 12.39 -7.33
N SER A 155 -7.60 12.94 -8.32
CA SER A 155 -7.33 14.29 -8.84
C SER A 155 -8.52 15.16 -8.45
N MET A 156 -8.25 16.24 -7.70
CA MET A 156 -9.17 17.31 -7.30
C MET A 156 -10.09 17.08 -6.08
N ALA A 157 -9.50 16.82 -4.92
CA ALA A 157 -10.07 17.25 -3.64
C ALA A 157 -9.04 18.03 -2.82
N SER A 158 -8.49 19.07 -3.44
CA SER A 158 -7.89 20.22 -2.77
C SER A 158 -7.84 21.34 -3.81
N MET A 159 -8.96 22.06 -3.90
CA MET A 159 -8.97 23.49 -4.21
C MET A 159 -9.39 24.19 -2.93
#